data_AF-A0A2N6C642-F1
#
_entry.id   AF-A0A2N6C642-F1
#
_cell.length_a   1.000
_cell.length_b   1.000
_cell.length_c   1.000
_cell.angle_alpha   90.00
_cell.angle_beta   90.00
_cell.angle_gamma   90.00
#
_symmetry.space_group_name_H-M   'P 1'
#
loop_
_entity.id
_entity.type
_entity.pdbx_description
1 polymer ?
#
loop_
_entity_poly.entity_id
_entity_poly.type
_entity_poly.pdbx_seq_one_letter_code
_entity_poly.pdbx_strand_id
1 'polypeptide(L)'
;MSYDQGLTILCCCLVMSSAVVVIAPPVQAASYRDSAHGSAVDRPAMSGYAIGNCAHCHEMHASLAGVEPEPSGGSPHPYTVFADNFTSGATAGSYLVTDNFCFYCHGEGFEVVQAVANADYSTTFGGGSLGTLPQSILAAFNQTSYHNLGDIQTFMTTGDGAAMSSWYTSSSNPCNACHNPHLAKKNFGSSSVFSAPLASAISKPGDHFNLWGGSETMAAYSGYEPPYADRTSEAREPDGTVVAAGGDGSGQAAKTPDYIGFCTDCHNTTNTIESSTLPPTLRPIDWSSSGDKHGGLSRDVGIDIREPFASAQAGTTNFVLSCLDCHEPHGASNIMLLRSRVNGEDMGLREVSTTNDMGALCQRCHKDDAAAGYGSADQWRYIHHESSDAPYPGPPNFCKGCHNTTAGYATPVAGASQPRIHCGQCHFHNSDDSWMLGVRSEEYTGRTTF
;
A
#
# COMPACT_ATOMS: atom_id res chain seq x y z
N MET A 1 -13.42 -66.87 74.30
CA MET A 1 -14.68 -67.21 73.60
C MET A 1 -15.37 -65.89 73.31
N SER A 2 -15.69 -65.43 72.09
CA SER A 2 -15.60 -65.92 70.71
C SER A 2 -16.00 -64.74 69.80
N TYR A 3 -15.20 -64.44 68.76
CA TYR A 3 -15.48 -63.89 67.41
C TYR A 3 -16.43 -62.66 67.21
N ASP A 4 -16.46 -61.89 66.10
CA ASP A 4 -15.57 -61.42 65.01
C ASP A 4 -16.47 -60.64 63.99
N GLN A 5 -15.94 -59.60 63.32
CA GLN A 5 -16.35 -58.93 62.02
C GLN A 5 -17.76 -58.30 61.87
N GLY A 6 -18.05 -57.28 61.04
CA GLY A 6 -17.35 -56.47 60.02
C GLY A 6 -18.38 -55.82 59.04
N LEU A 7 -17.96 -54.77 58.32
CA LEU A 7 -18.41 -54.30 56.97
C LEU A 7 -19.47 -53.15 56.78
N THR A 8 -18.95 -51.94 56.55
CA THR A 8 -19.01 -50.98 55.39
C THR A 8 -20.28 -50.72 54.50
N ILE A 9 -20.38 -49.44 54.04
CA ILE A 9 -20.87 -48.86 52.73
C ILE A 9 -22.07 -47.87 52.92
N LEU A 10 -21.91 -46.54 52.85
CA LEU A 10 -21.67 -45.61 51.70
C LEU A 10 -22.91 -45.39 50.79
N CYS A 11 -23.58 -44.22 50.88
CA CYS A 11 -24.14 -43.48 49.73
C CYS A 11 -24.87 -42.19 50.20
N CYS A 12 -24.45 -41.01 49.70
CA CYS A 12 -25.29 -39.81 49.41
C CYS A 12 -24.46 -38.51 49.45
N CYS A 13 -23.49 -38.37 48.55
CA CYS A 13 -23.02 -37.06 48.09
C CYS A 13 -23.15 -37.06 46.57
N LEU A 14 -24.32 -36.65 46.08
CA LEU A 14 -24.58 -36.48 44.66
C LEU A 14 -23.71 -35.32 44.13
N VAL A 15 -22.84 -35.73 43.22
CA VAL A 15 -21.90 -34.97 42.41
C VAL A 15 -22.57 -33.75 41.75
N MET A 16 -22.20 -32.55 42.18
CA MET A 16 -22.23 -31.35 41.34
C MET A 16 -20.98 -31.36 40.46
N SER A 17 -21.05 -32.03 39.32
CA SER A 17 -20.09 -31.86 38.22
C SER A 17 -20.86 -31.38 37.01
N SER A 18 -21.20 -30.08 37.04
CA SER A 18 -21.53 -29.34 35.83
C SER A 18 -20.30 -29.36 34.95
N ALA A 19 -20.32 -30.21 33.93
CA ALA A 19 -19.36 -30.16 32.83
C ALA A 19 -19.49 -28.80 32.15
N VAL A 20 -18.63 -27.86 32.56
CA VAL A 20 -18.31 -26.69 31.74
C VAL A 20 -17.53 -27.25 30.56
N VAL A 21 -18.26 -27.65 29.51
CA VAL A 21 -17.68 -27.81 28.18
C VAL A 21 -17.27 -26.41 27.78
N VAL A 22 -16.01 -26.06 28.03
CA VAL A 22 -15.36 -24.94 27.39
C VAL A 22 -15.43 -25.24 25.89
N ILE A 23 -16.37 -24.58 25.22
CA ILE A 23 -16.37 -24.52 23.76
C ILE A 23 -15.10 -23.74 23.43
N ALA A 24 -14.00 -24.45 23.24
CA ALA A 24 -12.80 -23.86 22.67
C ALA A 24 -13.23 -23.26 21.32
N PRO A 25 -12.93 -21.98 21.04
CA PRO A 25 -13.17 -21.43 19.72
C PRO A 25 -12.50 -22.33 18.67
N PRO A 26 -13.08 -22.45 17.47
CA PRO A 26 -12.52 -23.27 16.41
C PRO A 26 -11.03 -22.98 16.23
N VAL A 27 -10.25 -24.05 16.15
CA VAL A 27 -8.79 -24.04 16.10
C VAL A 27 -8.31 -23.21 14.90
N GLN A 28 -7.73 -22.03 15.17
CA GLN A 28 -7.10 -21.11 14.20
C GLN A 28 -5.86 -21.69 13.49
N ALA A 29 -5.48 -22.94 13.76
CA ALA A 29 -4.35 -23.59 13.11
C ALA A 29 -4.61 -23.90 11.62
N ALA A 30 -5.87 -24.08 11.21
CA ALA A 30 -6.21 -24.31 9.81
C ALA A 30 -5.92 -23.08 8.95
N SER A 31 -6.32 -21.89 9.39
CA SER A 31 -6.05 -20.63 8.69
C SER A 31 -4.55 -20.31 8.61
N TYR A 32 -3.79 -20.65 9.67
CA TYR A 32 -2.34 -20.46 9.66
C TYR A 32 -1.63 -21.35 8.64
N ARG A 33 -1.97 -22.64 8.57
CA ARG A 33 -1.35 -23.57 7.60
C ARG A 33 -1.53 -23.13 6.15
N ASP A 34 -2.61 -22.42 5.86
CA ASP A 34 -2.90 -21.88 4.53
C ASP A 34 -2.24 -20.52 4.27
N SER A 35 -1.60 -19.90 5.26
CA SER A 35 -0.84 -18.65 5.12
C SER A 35 0.54 -18.90 4.52
N ALA A 36 1.15 -17.87 3.96
CA ALA A 36 2.53 -17.91 3.45
C ALA A 36 3.51 -18.40 4.52
N HIS A 37 3.33 -17.96 5.77
CA HIS A 37 4.18 -18.33 6.88
C HIS A 37 3.98 -19.79 7.28
N GLY A 38 2.72 -20.22 7.44
CA GLY A 38 2.39 -21.59 7.84
C GLY A 38 2.51 -22.65 6.73
N SER A 39 2.81 -22.25 5.49
CA SER A 39 3.03 -23.19 4.38
C SER A 39 4.45 -23.22 3.83
N ALA A 40 5.26 -22.18 4.05
CA ALA A 40 6.54 -22.01 3.32
C ALA A 40 7.74 -21.60 4.18
N VAL A 41 7.54 -21.15 5.43
CA VAL A 41 8.67 -20.77 6.29
C VAL A 41 9.34 -22.01 6.86
N ASP A 42 10.67 -22.07 6.72
CA ASP A 42 11.50 -23.18 7.15
C ASP A 42 12.89 -22.64 7.53
N ARG A 43 13.13 -22.45 8.83
CA ARG A 43 14.44 -22.06 9.35
C ARG A 43 15.35 -23.28 9.39
N PRO A 44 16.45 -23.35 8.61
CA PRO A 44 17.30 -24.54 8.54
C PRO A 44 17.94 -24.94 9.89
N ALA A 45 18.11 -23.98 10.79
CA ALA A 45 18.62 -24.21 12.15
C ALA A 45 17.64 -25.00 13.04
N MET A 46 16.36 -25.08 12.68
CA MET A 46 15.29 -25.75 13.42
C MET A 46 15.03 -27.17 12.91
N SER A 47 16.10 -27.96 12.76
CA SER A 47 16.01 -29.36 12.34
C SER A 47 15.07 -30.15 13.26
N GLY A 48 14.14 -30.90 12.66
CA GLY A 48 13.11 -31.67 13.38
C GLY A 48 11.74 -31.00 13.47
N TYR A 49 11.62 -29.71 13.11
CA TYR A 49 10.35 -29.03 12.94
C TYR A 49 9.87 -29.12 11.48
N ALA A 50 8.57 -29.27 11.28
CA ALA A 50 7.98 -29.24 9.94
C ALA A 50 8.00 -27.81 9.37
N ILE A 51 8.04 -27.69 8.03
CA ILE A 51 7.83 -26.40 7.34
C ILE A 51 6.52 -25.78 7.84
N GLY A 52 6.54 -24.48 8.12
CA GLY A 52 5.40 -23.72 8.61
C GLY A 52 5.02 -24.02 10.05
N ASN A 53 5.86 -24.70 10.83
CA ASN A 53 5.69 -24.80 12.27
C ASN A 53 5.90 -23.43 12.95
N CYS A 54 5.09 -23.11 13.97
CA CYS A 54 5.18 -21.85 14.71
C CYS A 54 6.57 -21.59 15.31
N ALA A 55 7.35 -22.63 15.62
CA ALA A 55 8.72 -22.53 16.11
C ALA A 55 9.68 -21.86 15.10
N HIS A 56 9.30 -21.78 13.83
CA HIS A 56 10.06 -21.02 12.84
C HIS A 56 9.86 -19.51 12.97
N CYS A 57 8.91 -19.03 13.78
CA CYS A 57 8.68 -17.61 14.05
C CYS A 57 8.75 -17.27 15.54
N HIS A 58 8.44 -18.23 16.40
CA HIS A 58 8.38 -18.08 17.84
C HIS A 58 9.40 -18.93 18.56
N GLU A 59 10.03 -18.38 19.59
CA GLU A 59 10.66 -19.14 20.64
C GLU A 59 9.60 -19.86 21.47
N MET A 60 9.66 -21.19 21.49
CA MET A 60 8.66 -22.00 22.20
C MET A 60 8.79 -21.93 23.74
N HIS A 61 9.81 -21.24 24.23
CA HIS A 61 10.07 -21.03 25.64
C HIS A 61 10.29 -19.54 25.90
N ALA A 62 9.23 -18.81 26.26
CA ALA A 62 9.27 -17.41 26.69
C ALA A 62 10.34 -17.14 27.78
N SER A 63 10.69 -18.19 28.54
CA SER A 63 11.89 -18.23 29.36
C SER A 63 12.40 -19.67 29.51
N LEU A 64 13.72 -19.84 29.56
CA LEU A 64 14.41 -21.02 30.05
C LEU A 64 14.95 -20.68 31.45
N ALA A 65 14.39 -21.31 32.49
CA ALA A 65 14.76 -21.07 33.89
C ALA A 65 14.60 -19.59 34.35
N GLY A 66 13.61 -18.87 33.80
CA GLY A 66 13.32 -17.48 34.17
C GLY A 66 14.14 -16.43 33.39
N VAL A 67 14.92 -16.85 32.41
CA VAL A 67 15.69 -15.98 31.50
C VAL A 67 15.23 -16.24 30.06
N GLU A 68 15.08 -15.18 29.27
CA GLU A 68 14.77 -15.29 27.84
C GLU A 68 15.97 -15.91 27.07
N PRO A 69 15.76 -16.89 26.18
CA PRO A 69 16.82 -17.39 25.31
C PRO A 69 17.39 -16.29 24.39
N GLU A 70 18.66 -16.39 24.00
CA GLU A 70 19.26 -15.40 23.08
C GLU A 70 18.61 -15.43 21.67
N PRO A 71 18.39 -14.28 21.02
CA PRO A 71 18.73 -12.91 21.48
C PRO A 71 17.83 -12.44 22.64
N SER A 72 18.44 -12.04 23.77
CA SER A 72 17.70 -11.70 24.99
C SER A 72 17.38 -10.20 25.09
N GLY A 73 16.10 -9.86 25.23
CA GLY A 73 15.59 -8.49 25.39
C GLY A 73 15.53 -8.01 26.85
N GLY A 74 16.07 -8.81 27.78
CA GLY A 74 16.11 -8.50 29.23
C GLY A 74 14.81 -8.82 30.00
N SER A 75 13.74 -9.28 29.34
CA SER A 75 12.50 -9.77 29.96
C SER A 75 11.70 -10.61 28.96
N PRO A 76 10.86 -11.59 29.39
CA PRO A 76 10.08 -12.41 28.46
C PRO A 76 9.28 -11.56 27.45
N HIS A 77 9.63 -11.64 26.17
CA HIS A 77 8.96 -10.83 25.16
C HIS A 77 7.50 -11.28 24.96
N PRO A 78 6.50 -10.37 24.92
CA PRO A 78 5.07 -10.71 24.92
C PRO A 78 4.59 -11.56 23.72
N TYR A 79 5.36 -11.58 22.64
CA TYR A 79 5.09 -12.40 21.45
C TYR A 79 6.10 -13.53 21.22
N THR A 80 7.11 -13.64 22.10
CA THR A 80 8.15 -14.69 22.06
C THR A 80 8.68 -14.94 20.65
N VAL A 81 8.98 -13.89 19.89
CA VAL A 81 9.57 -14.01 18.54
C VAL A 81 11.07 -14.27 18.66
N PHE A 82 11.67 -14.99 17.71
CA PHE A 82 13.09 -15.40 17.81
C PHE A 82 14.11 -14.30 17.53
N ALA A 83 13.65 -13.12 17.11
CA ALA A 83 14.49 -11.94 16.90
C ALA A 83 13.79 -10.72 17.48
N ASP A 84 14.56 -9.65 17.68
CA ASP A 84 14.06 -8.42 18.27
C ASP A 84 12.86 -7.88 17.49
N ASN A 85 11.81 -7.54 18.23
CA ASN A 85 10.67 -6.86 17.66
C ASN A 85 10.99 -5.38 17.42
N PHE A 86 10.11 -4.66 16.72
CA PHE A 86 10.34 -3.24 16.45
C PHE A 86 10.58 -2.43 17.72
N THR A 87 11.66 -1.65 17.72
CA THR A 87 11.97 -0.70 18.78
C THR A 87 11.86 0.73 18.25
N SER A 88 11.31 1.64 19.05
CA SER A 88 11.21 3.05 18.70
C SER A 88 12.57 3.78 18.65
N GLY A 89 13.67 3.09 18.98
CA GLY A 89 15.04 3.59 18.84
C GLY A 89 15.61 3.42 17.44
N ALA A 90 14.93 2.69 16.56
CA ALA A 90 15.35 2.54 15.17
C ALA A 90 15.41 3.90 14.44
N THR A 91 16.43 4.10 13.62
CA THR A 91 16.57 5.34 12.83
C THR A 91 15.74 5.24 11.57
N ALA A 92 14.70 6.07 11.47
CA ALA A 92 13.79 6.06 10.33
C ALA A 92 14.55 6.24 9.00
N GLY A 93 14.25 5.37 8.02
CA GLY A 93 14.86 5.40 6.68
C GLY A 93 16.33 4.94 6.66
N SER A 94 16.79 4.34 7.75
CA SER A 94 18.08 3.67 7.86
C SER A 94 17.93 2.44 8.76
N TYR A 95 16.84 1.73 8.56
CA TYR A 95 16.51 0.51 9.28
C TYR A 95 17.53 -0.59 9.00
N LEU A 96 17.82 -1.37 10.03
CA LEU A 96 18.64 -2.57 9.99
C LEU A 96 17.78 -3.83 10.12
N VAL A 97 18.35 -4.97 9.75
CA VAL A 97 17.71 -6.29 9.94
C VAL A 97 17.30 -6.53 11.40
N THR A 98 18.04 -5.98 12.35
CA THR A 98 17.79 -6.08 13.81
C THR A 98 16.73 -5.12 14.33
N ASP A 99 16.30 -4.13 13.54
CA ASP A 99 15.36 -3.11 14.01
C ASP A 99 13.90 -3.60 14.00
N ASN A 100 13.62 -4.69 13.28
CA ASN A 100 12.28 -5.26 13.16
C ASN A 100 12.36 -6.75 12.79
N PHE A 101 11.72 -7.60 13.58
CA PHE A 101 11.59 -9.04 13.31
C PHE A 101 11.23 -9.38 11.85
N CYS A 102 10.33 -8.63 11.21
CA CYS A 102 9.95 -8.86 9.82
C CYS A 102 11.15 -8.70 8.86
N PHE A 103 12.07 -7.77 9.11
CA PHE A 103 13.27 -7.57 8.29
C PHE A 103 14.26 -8.73 8.39
N TYR A 104 14.18 -9.55 9.44
CA TYR A 104 14.99 -10.75 9.60
C TYR A 104 14.70 -11.85 8.56
N CYS A 105 13.49 -11.84 7.99
CA CYS A 105 13.10 -12.73 6.88
C CYS A 105 12.94 -11.96 5.56
N HIS A 106 12.50 -10.70 5.64
CA HIS A 106 12.21 -9.84 4.50
C HIS A 106 13.31 -8.81 4.21
N GLY A 107 14.55 -9.14 4.56
CA GLY A 107 15.76 -8.36 4.27
C GLY A 107 16.63 -8.99 3.19
N GLU A 108 17.81 -8.42 2.98
CA GLU A 108 18.83 -8.88 2.04
C GLU A 108 20.13 -9.24 2.76
N GLY A 109 20.93 -10.14 2.16
CA GLY A 109 22.27 -10.49 2.63
C GLY A 109 22.38 -11.81 3.39
N PHE A 110 23.52 -12.03 4.03
CA PHE A 110 23.83 -13.27 4.77
C PHE A 110 23.34 -13.26 6.22
N GLU A 111 22.85 -12.12 6.70
CA GLU A 111 22.37 -11.92 8.08
C GLU A 111 20.92 -12.35 8.28
N VAL A 112 20.19 -12.62 7.18
CA VAL A 112 18.82 -13.12 7.21
C VAL A 112 18.79 -14.65 7.25
N VAL A 113 18.00 -15.24 8.14
CA VAL A 113 17.95 -16.70 8.34
C VAL A 113 17.18 -17.42 7.23
N GLN A 114 16.23 -16.74 6.60
CA GLN A 114 15.54 -17.20 5.39
C GLN A 114 15.13 -15.98 4.56
N ALA A 115 16.01 -15.55 3.65
CA ALA A 115 15.71 -14.45 2.75
C ALA A 115 14.49 -14.79 1.87
N VAL A 116 13.42 -14.00 2.00
CA VAL A 116 12.29 -14.03 1.09
C VAL A 116 12.42 -12.85 0.13
N ALA A 117 12.49 -13.14 -1.16
CA ALA A 117 12.44 -12.09 -2.17
C ALA A 117 11.04 -11.46 -2.16
N ASN A 118 10.99 -10.14 -1.94
CA ASN A 118 9.77 -9.35 -1.91
C ASN A 118 10.04 -8.03 -2.62
N ALA A 119 9.89 -8.06 -3.94
CA ALA A 119 10.02 -6.87 -4.75
C ALA A 119 8.80 -5.95 -4.56
N ASP A 120 8.98 -4.68 -4.93
CA ASP A 120 7.93 -3.67 -4.92
C ASP A 120 6.76 -4.00 -5.89
N TYR A 121 5.68 -3.22 -5.83
CA TYR A 121 4.50 -3.45 -6.66
C TYR A 121 4.83 -3.26 -8.14
N SER A 122 5.62 -2.24 -8.47
CA SER A 122 6.10 -1.99 -9.83
C SER A 122 6.81 -3.19 -10.46
N THR A 123 7.61 -3.92 -9.69
CA THR A 123 8.26 -5.16 -10.15
C THR A 123 7.29 -6.34 -10.17
N THR A 124 6.50 -6.51 -9.12
CA THR A 124 5.64 -7.69 -8.93
C THR A 124 4.48 -7.73 -9.93
N PHE A 125 3.81 -6.61 -10.16
CA PHE A 125 2.60 -6.52 -10.97
C PHE A 125 2.74 -5.55 -12.14
N GLY A 126 3.60 -4.52 -12.02
CA GLY A 126 3.81 -3.50 -13.05
C GLY A 126 4.81 -3.84 -14.16
N GLY A 127 5.27 -5.09 -14.23
CA GLY A 127 6.20 -5.57 -15.27
C GLY A 127 7.62 -4.98 -15.20
N GLY A 128 8.01 -4.41 -14.05
CA GLY A 128 9.38 -3.98 -13.77
C GLY A 128 10.39 -5.14 -13.85
N SER A 129 11.64 -4.82 -14.23
CA SER A 129 12.70 -5.82 -14.28
C SER A 129 13.24 -6.11 -12.87
N LEU A 130 13.32 -7.39 -12.51
CA LEU A 130 13.96 -7.84 -11.26
C LEU A 130 15.37 -7.26 -11.13
N GLY A 131 15.72 -6.79 -9.93
CA GLY A 131 17.04 -6.26 -9.59
C GLY A 131 17.30 -4.79 -9.92
N THR A 132 16.31 -4.06 -10.46
CA THR A 132 16.43 -2.61 -10.73
C THR A 132 15.79 -1.73 -9.65
N LEU A 133 15.00 -2.34 -8.78
CA LEU A 133 14.17 -1.72 -7.74
C LEU A 133 14.35 -2.48 -6.42
N PRO A 134 13.83 -2.00 -5.27
CA PRO A 134 13.92 -2.75 -4.02
C PRO A 134 13.46 -4.20 -4.18
N GLN A 135 14.31 -5.16 -3.81
CA GLN A 135 14.03 -6.60 -3.93
C GLN A 135 13.62 -7.23 -2.58
N SER A 136 13.56 -6.41 -1.54
CA SER A 136 13.16 -6.79 -0.20
C SER A 136 12.36 -5.68 0.47
N ILE A 137 11.61 -6.06 1.50
CA ILE A 137 10.84 -5.12 2.30
C ILE A 137 11.77 -4.16 3.04
N LEU A 138 12.89 -4.64 3.59
CA LEU A 138 13.91 -3.79 4.21
C LEU A 138 14.44 -2.74 3.22
N ALA A 139 14.78 -3.13 1.99
CA ALA A 139 15.25 -2.19 0.98
C ALA A 139 14.18 -1.14 0.62
N ALA A 140 12.89 -1.52 0.61
CA ALA A 140 11.78 -0.60 0.35
C ALA A 140 11.59 0.42 1.48
N PHE A 141 11.66 0.01 2.75
CA PHE A 141 11.56 0.94 3.89
C PHE A 141 12.78 1.86 4.07
N ASN A 142 13.87 1.60 3.35
CA ASN A 142 15.08 2.42 3.32
C ASN A 142 15.18 3.29 2.04
N GLN A 143 14.06 3.55 1.37
CA GLN A 143 13.99 4.47 0.24
C GLN A 143 13.78 5.94 0.69
N THR A 144 13.73 6.87 -0.27
CA THR A 144 13.53 8.31 -0.04
C THR A 144 12.23 8.62 0.70
N SER A 145 11.13 7.98 0.32
CA SER A 145 9.88 7.97 1.09
C SER A 145 9.47 6.54 1.40
N TYR A 146 8.83 6.37 2.55
CA TYR A 146 8.37 5.09 3.07
C TYR A 146 7.29 5.35 4.11
N HIS A 147 6.47 4.35 4.39
CA HIS A 147 5.60 4.40 5.57
C HIS A 147 6.48 4.27 6.82
N ASN A 148 6.74 5.38 7.53
CA ASN A 148 7.61 5.37 8.69
C ASN A 148 7.04 4.46 9.79
N LEU A 149 7.81 3.43 10.19
CA LEU A 149 7.36 2.44 11.16
C LEU A 149 7.10 3.04 12.55
N GLY A 150 7.85 4.07 12.94
CA GLY A 150 7.62 4.79 14.19
C GLY A 150 6.34 5.63 14.16
N ASP A 151 6.06 6.26 13.02
CA ASP A 151 4.83 7.03 12.83
C ASP A 151 3.61 6.10 12.80
N ILE A 152 3.71 4.94 12.12
CA ILE A 152 2.67 3.89 12.17
C ILE A 152 2.44 3.42 13.61
N GLN A 153 3.50 3.12 14.36
CA GLN A 153 3.36 2.69 15.75
C GLN A 153 2.62 3.74 16.58
N THR A 154 2.98 5.02 16.40
CA THR A 154 2.37 6.15 17.11
C THR A 154 0.91 6.33 16.71
N PHE A 155 0.60 6.24 15.42
CA PHE A 155 -0.77 6.32 14.89
C PHE A 155 -1.66 5.22 15.47
N MET A 156 -1.18 3.98 15.49
CA MET A 156 -1.94 2.83 15.98
C MET A 156 -2.09 2.76 17.50
N THR A 157 -1.17 3.35 18.26
CA THR A 157 -1.19 3.28 19.74
C THR A 157 -1.80 4.50 20.41
N THR A 158 -1.58 5.69 19.85
CA THR A 158 -2.00 6.96 20.47
C THR A 158 -2.74 7.92 19.54
N GLY A 159 -2.72 7.68 18.23
CA GLY A 159 -3.43 8.49 17.23
C GLY A 159 -4.83 7.93 16.90
N ASP A 160 -5.38 8.36 15.77
CA ASP A 160 -6.73 7.95 15.34
C ASP A 160 -6.82 6.43 15.11
N GLY A 161 -5.72 5.80 14.70
CA GLY A 161 -5.57 4.35 14.55
C GLY A 161 -5.88 3.53 15.80
N ALA A 162 -5.71 4.10 17.00
CA ALA A 162 -6.02 3.43 18.27
C ALA A 162 -7.50 3.07 18.40
N ALA A 163 -8.40 3.85 17.81
CA ALA A 163 -9.84 3.56 17.81
C ALA A 163 -10.20 2.39 16.87
N MET A 164 -9.40 2.17 15.82
CA MET A 164 -9.59 1.11 14.83
C MET A 164 -9.02 -0.24 15.27
N SER A 165 -8.18 -0.27 16.31
CA SER A 165 -7.30 -1.41 16.54
C SER A 165 -7.18 -1.80 18.02
N SER A 166 -8.28 -2.27 18.61
CA SER A 166 -8.26 -2.82 19.99
C SER A 166 -7.30 -4.02 20.16
N TRP A 167 -6.86 -4.61 19.05
CA TRP A 167 -5.88 -5.69 18.99
C TRP A 167 -4.43 -5.21 18.94
N TYR A 168 -4.19 -3.95 18.53
CA TYR A 168 -2.85 -3.39 18.42
C TYR A 168 -2.42 -2.83 19.80
N THR A 169 -1.22 -3.18 20.21
CA THR A 169 -0.64 -2.80 21.51
C THR A 169 0.71 -2.12 21.32
N SER A 170 1.24 -1.48 22.37
CA SER A 170 2.59 -0.89 22.33
C SER A 170 3.68 -1.91 22.00
N SER A 171 3.46 -3.18 22.31
CA SER A 171 4.38 -4.26 21.96
C SER A 171 4.21 -4.74 20.51
N SER A 172 3.16 -4.34 19.80
CA SER A 172 2.88 -4.84 18.45
C SER A 172 3.88 -4.30 17.43
N ASN A 173 4.18 -5.11 16.42
CA ASN A 173 5.05 -4.70 15.33
C ASN A 173 4.30 -3.74 14.38
N PRO A 174 4.89 -2.62 13.94
CA PRO A 174 4.24 -1.69 13.00
C PRO A 174 3.87 -2.32 11.66
N CYS A 175 4.63 -3.30 11.18
CA CYS A 175 4.24 -4.06 9.99
C CYS A 175 2.92 -4.80 10.19
N ASN A 176 2.57 -5.16 11.43
CA ASN A 176 1.32 -5.83 11.71
C ASN A 176 0.10 -4.92 11.55
N ALA A 177 0.27 -3.59 11.62
CA ALA A 177 -0.83 -2.64 11.38
C ALA A 177 -1.54 -2.94 10.04
N CYS A 178 -0.76 -3.34 9.03
CA CYS A 178 -1.21 -3.60 7.67
C CYS A 178 -1.25 -5.09 7.30
N HIS A 179 -0.62 -5.96 8.10
CA HIS A 179 -0.46 -7.38 7.79
C HIS A 179 -0.73 -8.25 9.01
N ASN A 180 -1.43 -9.35 8.83
CA ASN A 180 -1.49 -10.41 9.82
C ASN A 180 -0.60 -11.56 9.34
N PRO A 181 0.60 -11.77 9.92
CA PRO A 181 1.51 -12.83 9.50
C PRO A 181 0.90 -14.23 9.55
N HIS A 182 -0.11 -14.43 10.40
CA HIS A 182 -0.82 -15.71 10.51
C HIS A 182 -1.84 -15.95 9.40
N LEU A 183 -2.17 -14.94 8.60
CA LEU A 183 -3.17 -15.03 7.53
C LEU A 183 -2.58 -14.73 6.15
N ALA A 184 -1.59 -13.83 6.09
CA ALA A 184 -1.00 -13.29 4.86
C ALA A 184 -0.71 -14.41 3.85
N LYS A 185 -1.16 -14.23 2.62
CA LYS A 185 -1.04 -15.23 1.56
C LYS A 185 0.24 -15.02 0.74
N LYS A 186 0.69 -16.08 0.07
CA LYS A 186 1.86 -16.06 -0.80
C LYS A 186 1.41 -15.81 -2.24
N ASN A 187 1.76 -14.65 -2.79
CA ASN A 187 1.47 -14.31 -4.19
C ASN A 187 2.47 -14.92 -5.20
N PHE A 188 3.57 -15.53 -4.74
CA PHE A 188 4.64 -16.07 -5.59
C PHE A 188 4.66 -17.61 -5.65
N GLY A 189 4.24 -18.17 -6.78
CA GLY A 189 4.44 -19.57 -7.18
C GLY A 189 5.60 -19.72 -8.17
N SER A 190 6.33 -20.83 -8.10
CA SER A 190 7.68 -21.04 -8.66
C SER A 190 7.85 -21.05 -10.20
N SER A 191 7.17 -20.18 -10.97
CA SER A 191 7.47 -20.02 -12.41
C SER A 191 7.02 -18.70 -13.07
N SER A 192 6.28 -17.81 -12.41
CA SER A 192 6.02 -16.47 -12.99
C SER A 192 5.85 -15.39 -11.92
N VAL A 193 6.35 -14.20 -12.24
CA VAL A 193 6.26 -12.96 -11.44
C VAL A 193 4.80 -12.55 -11.16
N PHE A 194 3.87 -13.07 -11.97
CA PHE A 194 2.45 -12.72 -12.00
C PHE A 194 1.49 -13.81 -11.49
N SER A 195 1.99 -14.89 -10.90
CA SER A 195 1.25 -16.17 -10.87
C SER A 195 -0.04 -16.22 -10.02
N ALA A 196 -0.25 -15.32 -9.05
CA ALA A 196 -1.46 -15.33 -8.23
C ALA A 196 -1.78 -13.98 -7.54
N PRO A 197 -2.30 -12.96 -8.24
CA PRO A 197 -2.61 -11.66 -7.64
C PRO A 197 -3.63 -11.74 -6.50
N LEU A 198 -4.66 -12.58 -6.59
CA LEU A 198 -5.62 -12.77 -5.48
C LEU A 198 -4.97 -13.40 -4.23
N ALA A 199 -3.77 -13.97 -4.36
CA ALA A 199 -2.98 -14.45 -3.23
C ALA A 199 -2.06 -13.36 -2.64
N SER A 200 -2.18 -12.09 -3.07
CA SER A 200 -1.68 -10.93 -2.32
C SER A 200 -2.73 -10.37 -1.34
N ALA A 201 -3.77 -11.13 -1.03
CA ALA A 201 -4.73 -10.79 0.02
C ALA A 201 -4.01 -10.50 1.35
N ILE A 202 -4.43 -9.40 1.98
CA ILE A 202 -3.86 -8.77 3.17
C ILE A 202 -4.92 -8.73 4.29
N SER A 203 -4.65 -8.04 5.40
CA SER A 203 -5.63 -7.87 6.48
C SER A 203 -5.74 -6.38 6.78
N LYS A 204 -6.96 -5.85 6.84
CA LYS A 204 -7.17 -4.43 7.16
C LYS A 204 -6.84 -4.14 8.63
N PRO A 205 -6.29 -2.96 8.96
CA PRO A 205 -6.15 -2.51 10.34
C PRO A 205 -7.43 -2.66 11.18
N GLY A 206 -8.58 -2.23 10.66
CA GLY A 206 -9.90 -2.30 11.28
C GLY A 206 -10.56 -3.68 11.25
N ASP A 207 -10.03 -4.62 10.47
CA ASP A 207 -10.51 -6.00 10.37
C ASP A 207 -9.35 -7.02 10.30
N HIS A 208 -8.44 -6.90 11.26
CA HIS A 208 -7.11 -7.53 11.22
C HIS A 208 -7.11 -9.07 11.21
N PHE A 209 -8.21 -9.70 11.63
CA PHE A 209 -8.32 -11.15 11.72
C PHE A 209 -9.03 -11.79 10.53
N ASN A 210 -9.35 -11.01 9.50
CA ASN A 210 -9.89 -11.50 8.24
C ASN A 210 -8.97 -11.11 7.07
N LEU A 211 -8.99 -11.94 6.03
CA LEU A 211 -8.32 -11.63 4.78
C LEU A 211 -9.19 -10.68 3.96
N TRP A 212 -8.54 -9.71 3.34
CA TRP A 212 -9.10 -8.73 2.43
C TRP A 212 -8.39 -8.81 1.09
N GLY A 213 -9.12 -8.71 -0.01
CA GLY A 213 -8.53 -8.70 -1.35
C GLY A 213 -8.59 -10.04 -2.10
N GLY A 214 -9.09 -11.09 -1.44
CA GLY A 214 -9.30 -12.40 -2.06
C GLY A 214 -10.67 -12.54 -2.72
N SER A 215 -11.69 -11.89 -2.14
CA SER A 215 -13.05 -11.75 -2.69
C SER A 215 -13.40 -10.31 -3.03
N GLU A 216 -12.82 -9.35 -2.31
CA GLU A 216 -12.98 -7.92 -2.52
C GLU A 216 -11.96 -7.47 -3.56
N THR A 217 -12.45 -7.08 -4.72
CA THR A 217 -11.59 -6.79 -5.88
C THR A 217 -12.00 -5.47 -6.50
N MET A 218 -11.09 -4.90 -7.29
CA MET A 218 -11.34 -3.66 -8.00
C MET A 218 -12.50 -3.77 -9.03
N ALA A 219 -12.92 -4.99 -9.39
CA ALA A 219 -14.14 -5.21 -10.19
C ALA A 219 -15.44 -4.71 -9.53
N ALA A 220 -15.43 -4.46 -8.21
CA ALA A 220 -16.56 -3.82 -7.53
C ALA A 220 -16.74 -2.33 -7.92
N TYR A 221 -15.70 -1.70 -8.49
CA TYR A 221 -15.68 -0.29 -8.85
C TYR A 221 -16.00 -0.11 -10.33
N SER A 222 -17.19 0.42 -10.61
CA SER A 222 -17.57 0.80 -11.98
C SER A 222 -16.57 1.82 -12.53
N GLY A 223 -15.96 1.50 -13.67
CA GLY A 223 -15.00 2.39 -14.34
C GLY A 223 -13.54 2.19 -13.93
N TYR A 224 -13.22 1.20 -13.08
CA TYR A 224 -11.83 0.77 -12.92
C TYR A 224 -11.34 0.08 -14.21
N GLU A 225 -10.29 0.64 -14.80
CA GLU A 225 -9.58 0.04 -15.93
C GLU A 225 -8.13 -0.20 -15.47
N PRO A 226 -7.69 -1.47 -15.36
CA PRO A 226 -6.32 -1.78 -14.96
C PRO A 226 -5.30 -1.18 -15.94
N PRO A 227 -4.20 -0.59 -15.44
CA PRO A 227 -3.13 -0.09 -16.29
C PRO A 227 -2.43 -1.22 -17.05
N TYR A 228 -1.67 -0.87 -18.08
CA TYR A 228 -0.76 -1.82 -18.72
C TYR A 228 0.30 -2.32 -17.74
N ALA A 229 0.60 -3.61 -17.77
CA ALA A 229 1.78 -4.20 -17.11
C ALA A 229 3.04 -4.03 -17.97
N ASP A 230 2.90 -3.96 -19.30
CA ASP A 230 4.02 -3.65 -20.20
C ASP A 230 3.58 -2.78 -21.39
N ARG A 231 4.55 -2.10 -22.01
CA ARG A 231 4.31 -1.13 -23.08
C ARG A 231 3.96 -1.74 -24.44
N THR A 232 4.12 -3.06 -24.61
CA THR A 232 4.28 -3.69 -25.93
C THR A 232 3.26 -4.77 -26.27
N SER A 233 2.55 -5.32 -25.27
CA SER A 233 1.82 -6.58 -25.45
C SER A 233 0.32 -6.51 -25.16
N GLU A 234 -0.22 -5.34 -24.84
CA GLU A 234 -1.58 -5.20 -24.27
C GLU A 234 -1.78 -5.97 -22.95
N ALA A 235 -0.70 -6.47 -22.33
CA ALA A 235 -0.73 -7.05 -21.00
C ALA A 235 -1.22 -6.03 -19.98
N ARG A 236 -2.19 -6.42 -19.16
CA ARG A 236 -2.75 -5.60 -18.09
C ARG A 236 -2.27 -6.08 -16.73
N GLU A 237 -2.11 -5.14 -15.81
CA GLU A 237 -1.95 -5.46 -14.40
C GLU A 237 -3.22 -6.16 -13.87
N PRO A 238 -3.11 -7.03 -12.84
CA PRO A 238 -1.90 -7.35 -12.10
C PRO A 238 -1.16 -8.58 -12.62
N ASP A 239 -1.79 -9.44 -13.41
CA ASP A 239 -1.19 -10.73 -13.81
C ASP A 239 -0.46 -10.72 -15.16
N GLY A 240 -0.32 -9.56 -15.80
CA GLY A 240 0.35 -9.45 -17.10
C GLY A 240 -0.35 -10.21 -18.22
N THR A 241 -1.61 -10.60 -18.05
CA THR A 241 -2.36 -11.28 -19.12
C THR A 241 -2.69 -10.27 -20.21
N VAL A 242 -2.46 -10.66 -21.46
CA VAL A 242 -2.84 -9.90 -22.65
C VAL A 242 -4.37 -9.79 -22.73
N VAL A 243 -4.86 -8.56 -22.73
CA VAL A 243 -6.26 -8.25 -23.03
C VAL A 243 -6.32 -7.80 -24.48
N ALA A 244 -7.20 -8.40 -25.29
CA ALA A 244 -7.32 -8.09 -26.71
C ALA A 244 -7.50 -6.58 -26.95
N ALA A 245 -6.94 -6.07 -28.05
CA ALA A 245 -7.11 -4.69 -28.51
C ALA A 245 -8.55 -4.18 -28.36
N GLY A 246 -8.72 -3.12 -27.57
CA GLY A 246 -10.03 -2.50 -27.30
C GLY A 246 -10.96 -3.29 -26.37
N GLY A 247 -10.51 -4.42 -25.81
CA GLY A 247 -11.20 -5.14 -24.75
C GLY A 247 -11.15 -4.38 -23.43
N ASP A 248 -12.19 -4.54 -22.61
CA ASP A 248 -12.21 -4.03 -21.24
C ASP A 248 -11.30 -4.87 -20.32
N GLY A 249 -10.69 -4.23 -19.34
CA GLY A 249 -9.84 -4.91 -18.36
C GLY A 249 -10.61 -5.59 -17.23
N SER A 250 -11.90 -5.92 -17.40
CA SER A 250 -12.75 -6.43 -16.31
C SER A 250 -12.24 -7.73 -15.68
N GLY A 251 -11.67 -8.63 -16.49
CA GLY A 251 -11.05 -9.87 -16.00
C GLY A 251 -9.84 -9.63 -15.10
N GLN A 252 -9.18 -8.49 -15.26
CA GLN A 252 -8.01 -8.08 -14.49
C GLN A 252 -8.42 -7.27 -13.26
N ALA A 253 -9.45 -6.43 -13.40
CA ALA A 253 -10.13 -5.81 -12.28
C ALA A 253 -10.58 -6.86 -11.23
N ALA A 254 -11.08 -8.01 -11.69
CA ALA A 254 -11.50 -9.12 -10.82
C ALA A 254 -10.33 -9.89 -10.18
N LYS A 255 -9.09 -9.60 -10.57
CA LYS A 255 -7.86 -10.18 -9.99
C LYS A 255 -7.08 -9.18 -9.14
N THR A 256 -7.33 -7.88 -9.30
CA THR A 256 -6.73 -6.84 -8.46
C THR A 256 -7.47 -6.77 -7.13
N PRO A 257 -6.81 -7.02 -5.99
CA PRO A 257 -7.38 -6.76 -4.68
C PRO A 257 -7.93 -5.33 -4.56
N ASP A 258 -8.99 -5.15 -3.77
CA ASP A 258 -9.51 -3.83 -3.46
C ASP A 258 -8.55 -3.04 -2.55
N TYR A 259 -7.54 -2.42 -3.16
CA TYR A 259 -6.57 -1.59 -2.47
C TYR A 259 -7.15 -0.24 -2.05
N ILE A 260 -8.27 0.22 -2.63
CA ILE A 260 -8.98 1.42 -2.16
C ILE A 260 -9.50 1.15 -0.76
N GLY A 261 -10.31 0.09 -0.61
CA GLY A 261 -10.89 -0.28 0.66
C GLY A 261 -9.84 -0.57 1.72
N PHE A 262 -8.69 -1.13 1.33
CA PHE A 262 -7.55 -1.36 2.23
C PHE A 262 -6.87 -0.06 2.67
N CYS A 263 -6.43 0.77 1.73
CA CYS A 263 -5.68 1.99 2.06
C CYS A 263 -6.55 3.01 2.80
N THR A 264 -7.83 3.14 2.41
CA THR A 264 -8.76 4.10 3.02
C THR A 264 -9.26 3.70 4.41
N ASP A 265 -8.92 2.50 4.88
CA ASP A 265 -9.13 2.12 6.29
C ASP A 265 -8.36 3.08 7.21
N CYS A 266 -7.13 3.46 6.82
CA CYS A 266 -6.35 4.50 7.48
C CYS A 266 -6.42 5.86 6.77
N HIS A 267 -6.25 5.90 5.45
CA HIS A 267 -6.18 7.13 4.67
C HIS A 267 -7.58 7.60 4.24
N ASN A 268 -8.29 8.26 5.14
CA ASN A 268 -9.66 8.73 4.91
C ASN A 268 -9.83 10.21 5.28
N THR A 269 -11.06 10.69 5.19
CA THR A 269 -11.42 12.09 5.45
C THR A 269 -11.39 12.48 6.92
N THR A 270 -11.32 11.51 7.84
CA THR A 270 -11.41 11.76 9.29
C THR A 270 -10.07 11.67 10.00
N ASN A 271 -9.20 10.76 9.56
CA ASN A 271 -7.94 10.51 10.21
C ASN A 271 -6.92 11.62 9.89
N THR A 272 -6.22 12.08 10.92
CA THR A 272 -5.05 12.95 10.78
C THR A 272 -3.79 12.09 10.84
N ILE A 273 -3.05 12.04 9.73
CA ILE A 273 -1.81 11.27 9.62
C ILE A 273 -0.64 12.23 9.44
N GLU A 274 0.31 12.17 10.38
CA GLU A 274 1.53 12.96 10.35
C GLU A 274 2.71 12.10 9.95
N SER A 275 3.67 12.73 9.27
CA SER A 275 4.99 12.14 9.00
C SER A 275 6.04 12.94 9.77
N SER A 276 6.87 12.24 10.54
CA SER A 276 7.98 12.86 11.27
C SER A 276 9.20 13.12 10.39
N THR A 277 9.26 12.50 9.20
CA THR A 277 10.43 12.52 8.31
C THR A 277 10.22 13.29 7.02
N LEU A 278 8.98 13.46 6.57
CA LEU A 278 8.64 14.22 5.37
C LEU A 278 7.54 15.24 5.67
N PRO A 279 7.75 16.54 5.41
CA PRO A 279 6.70 17.54 5.54
C PRO A 279 5.75 17.52 4.31
N PRO A 280 4.46 17.90 4.43
CA PRO A 280 3.64 18.18 5.61
C PRO A 280 2.72 16.99 6.01
N THR A 281 1.82 17.20 6.98
CA THR A 281 0.68 16.30 7.29
C THR A 281 0.04 15.77 6.01
N LEU A 282 -0.20 14.46 5.96
CA LEU A 282 -0.80 13.83 4.80
C LEU A 282 -2.19 14.40 4.59
N ARG A 283 -2.50 14.73 3.33
CA ARG A 283 -3.81 15.26 2.99
C ARG A 283 -4.86 14.15 3.10
N PRO A 284 -6.06 14.46 3.62
CA PRO A 284 -7.15 13.49 3.65
C PRO A 284 -7.51 13.06 2.24
N ILE A 285 -7.91 11.80 2.10
CA ILE A 285 -8.36 11.19 0.85
C ILE A 285 -9.87 10.99 0.93
N ASP A 286 -10.61 11.41 -0.09
CA ASP A 286 -12.05 11.17 -0.19
C ASP A 286 -12.37 10.38 -1.45
N TRP A 287 -12.54 9.05 -1.32
CA TRP A 287 -12.91 8.20 -2.46
C TRP A 287 -14.42 8.13 -2.72
N SER A 288 -15.22 8.97 -2.05
CA SER A 288 -16.67 9.02 -2.25
C SER A 288 -17.05 9.64 -3.60
N SER A 289 -18.33 9.56 -3.96
CA SER A 289 -18.86 10.15 -5.20
C SER A 289 -18.77 11.68 -5.27
N SER A 290 -18.44 12.35 -4.16
CA SER A 290 -18.28 13.80 -4.06
C SER A 290 -16.86 14.24 -3.70
N GLY A 291 -15.91 13.30 -3.62
CA GLY A 291 -14.54 13.51 -3.18
C GLY A 291 -13.57 13.80 -4.32
N ASP A 292 -12.47 13.04 -4.34
CA ASP A 292 -11.36 13.17 -5.29
C ASP A 292 -11.76 12.67 -6.69
N LYS A 293 -11.23 13.32 -7.74
CA LYS A 293 -11.10 12.70 -9.06
C LYS A 293 -10.12 11.52 -8.94
N HIS A 294 -10.16 10.62 -9.92
CA HIS A 294 -9.56 9.28 -9.80
C HIS A 294 -10.16 8.40 -8.68
N GLY A 295 -10.93 8.97 -7.74
CA GLY A 295 -11.80 8.29 -6.81
C GLY A 295 -13.24 8.23 -7.33
N GLY A 296 -14.21 8.36 -6.42
CA GLY A 296 -15.63 8.24 -6.76
C GLY A 296 -16.20 9.43 -7.53
N LEU A 297 -15.55 10.60 -7.51
CA LEU A 297 -16.06 11.78 -8.19
C LEU A 297 -15.87 11.66 -9.71
N SER A 298 -16.98 11.72 -10.44
CA SER A 298 -16.95 11.65 -11.91
C SER A 298 -16.18 12.82 -12.53
N ARG A 299 -15.58 12.57 -13.70
CA ARG A 299 -15.01 13.65 -14.50
C ARG A 299 -16.12 14.61 -14.95
N ASP A 300 -15.78 15.89 -15.05
CA ASP A 300 -16.78 16.90 -15.43
C ASP A 300 -17.15 16.78 -16.91
N VAL A 301 -16.17 16.39 -17.74
CA VAL A 301 -16.23 16.35 -19.21
C VAL A 301 -15.24 15.31 -19.76
N GLY A 302 -15.13 15.20 -21.09
CA GLY A 302 -14.11 14.36 -21.72
C GLY A 302 -12.69 14.82 -21.35
N ILE A 303 -11.77 13.87 -21.20
CA ILE A 303 -10.39 14.12 -20.78
C ILE A 303 -9.38 13.54 -21.78
N ASP A 304 -8.24 14.19 -21.92
CA ASP A 304 -7.14 13.75 -22.78
C ASP A 304 -6.28 12.67 -22.10
N ILE A 305 -6.61 11.41 -22.40
CA ILE A 305 -5.99 10.23 -21.79
C ILE A 305 -5.40 9.29 -22.83
N ARG A 306 -4.44 8.48 -22.39
CA ARG A 306 -3.73 7.45 -23.15
C ARG A 306 -4.44 6.11 -22.97
N GLU A 307 -4.09 5.16 -23.84
CA GLU A 307 -4.51 3.77 -23.66
C GLU A 307 -3.92 3.19 -22.35
N PRO A 308 -4.62 2.24 -21.70
CA PRO A 308 -5.88 1.60 -22.14
C PRO A 308 -7.15 2.41 -21.79
N PHE A 309 -6.98 3.45 -20.98
CA PHE A 309 -8.09 4.28 -20.50
C PHE A 309 -8.83 5.00 -21.64
N ALA A 310 -8.11 5.39 -22.70
CA ALA A 310 -8.72 6.02 -23.87
C ALA A 310 -9.78 5.13 -24.54
N SER A 311 -9.49 3.84 -24.77
CA SER A 311 -10.48 2.91 -25.30
C SER A 311 -11.63 2.65 -24.33
N ALA A 312 -11.36 2.57 -23.03
CA ALA A 312 -12.39 2.40 -22.00
C ALA A 312 -13.30 3.63 -21.84
N GLN A 313 -12.84 4.83 -22.26
CA GLN A 313 -13.51 6.11 -22.04
C GLN A 313 -14.92 6.18 -22.61
N ALA A 314 -15.18 5.47 -23.72
CA ALA A 314 -16.47 5.45 -24.39
C ALA A 314 -17.58 4.80 -23.54
N GLY A 315 -17.20 3.89 -22.63
CA GLY A 315 -18.13 3.13 -21.79
C GLY A 315 -18.26 3.65 -20.36
N THR A 316 -17.42 4.61 -19.95
CA THR A 316 -17.39 5.07 -18.55
C THR A 316 -17.38 6.59 -18.42
N THR A 317 -18.15 7.10 -17.47
CA THR A 317 -18.17 8.51 -17.07
C THR A 317 -17.19 8.82 -15.93
N ASN A 318 -16.52 7.80 -15.38
CA ASN A 318 -15.50 7.99 -14.34
C ASN A 318 -14.40 6.93 -14.47
N PHE A 319 -13.17 7.29 -14.09
CA PHE A 319 -12.09 6.33 -13.93
C PHE A 319 -11.71 6.30 -12.47
N VAL A 320 -12.23 5.30 -11.76
CA VAL A 320 -11.75 4.99 -10.42
C VAL A 320 -10.39 4.32 -10.58
N LEU A 321 -9.39 4.73 -9.82
CA LEU A 321 -8.07 4.12 -9.76
C LEU A 321 -7.89 3.37 -8.44
N SER A 322 -7.09 2.31 -8.48
CA SER A 322 -6.54 1.69 -7.27
C SER A 322 -5.47 2.60 -6.69
N CYS A 323 -5.34 2.65 -5.36
CA CYS A 323 -4.26 3.38 -4.70
C CYS A 323 -2.88 2.92 -5.20
N LEU A 324 -2.74 1.63 -5.52
CA LEU A 324 -1.50 1.03 -6.02
C LEU A 324 -1.35 1.12 -7.55
N ASP A 325 -2.24 1.82 -8.28
CA ASP A 325 -1.94 2.20 -9.66
C ASP A 325 -0.86 3.29 -9.71
N CYS A 326 -0.77 4.11 -8.64
CA CYS A 326 0.15 5.25 -8.54
C CYS A 326 1.17 5.10 -7.42
N HIS A 327 0.85 4.42 -6.30
CA HIS A 327 1.70 4.38 -5.11
C HIS A 327 2.33 3.00 -4.84
N GLU A 328 3.55 3.01 -4.30
CA GLU A 328 4.17 1.84 -3.67
C GLU A 328 3.71 1.71 -2.21
N PRO A 329 3.37 0.49 -1.76
CA PRO A 329 2.81 0.29 -0.42
C PRO A 329 3.84 0.36 0.72
N HIS A 330 5.14 0.24 0.43
CA HIS A 330 6.19 0.20 1.46
C HIS A 330 7.11 1.42 1.40
N GLY A 331 7.72 1.67 0.25
CA GLY A 331 8.60 2.82 0.03
C GLY A 331 8.98 2.99 -1.44
N ALA A 332 9.42 4.20 -1.79
CA ALA A 332 9.81 4.58 -3.13
C ALA A 332 10.94 5.61 -3.13
N SER A 333 11.70 5.67 -4.23
CA SER A 333 12.85 6.59 -4.40
C SER A 333 12.46 8.06 -4.56
N ASN A 334 11.17 8.39 -4.62
CA ASN A 334 10.63 9.74 -4.69
C ASN A 334 9.99 10.15 -3.35
N ILE A 335 9.52 11.40 -3.22
CA ILE A 335 8.98 11.93 -1.95
C ILE A 335 7.49 11.65 -1.70
N MET A 336 6.79 10.97 -2.61
CA MET A 336 5.33 10.79 -2.57
C MET A 336 4.91 9.32 -2.69
N LEU A 337 5.81 8.38 -2.34
CA LEU A 337 5.56 6.94 -2.48
C LEU A 337 5.12 6.54 -3.89
N LEU A 338 5.51 7.28 -4.94
CA LEU A 338 5.05 6.97 -6.29
C LEU A 338 5.73 5.71 -6.81
N ARG A 339 4.99 4.91 -7.57
CA ARG A 339 5.51 3.76 -8.31
C ARG A 339 6.62 4.20 -9.25
N SER A 340 7.62 3.34 -9.38
CA SER A 340 8.71 3.52 -10.35
C SER A 340 8.27 3.22 -11.78
N ARG A 341 7.19 2.44 -11.93
CA ARG A 341 6.57 2.11 -13.22
C ARG A 341 5.05 2.15 -13.13
N VAL A 342 4.43 2.89 -14.06
CA VAL A 342 2.98 3.07 -14.13
C VAL A 342 2.55 2.96 -15.59
N ASN A 343 1.44 2.26 -15.84
CA ASN A 343 0.87 2.05 -17.17
C ASN A 343 1.89 1.54 -18.20
N GLY A 344 2.64 0.51 -17.81
CA GLY A 344 3.60 -0.19 -18.66
C GLY A 344 4.88 0.58 -18.94
N GLU A 345 5.06 1.79 -18.39
CA GLU A 345 6.21 2.65 -18.65
C GLU A 345 6.92 3.08 -17.37
N ASP A 346 8.25 3.08 -17.40
CA ASP A 346 9.07 3.61 -16.31
C ASP A 346 8.80 5.12 -16.15
N MET A 347 8.82 5.58 -14.90
CA MET A 347 8.78 7.00 -14.54
C MET A 347 10.07 7.75 -14.93
N GLY A 348 11.12 7.01 -15.27
CA GLY A 348 12.45 7.53 -15.58
C GLY A 348 13.23 8.00 -14.35
N LEU A 349 14.51 8.33 -14.53
CA LEU A 349 15.43 8.81 -13.46
C LEU A 349 15.07 10.18 -12.86
N ARG A 350 13.91 10.74 -13.19
CA ARG A 350 13.40 11.92 -12.49
C ARG A 350 12.80 11.43 -11.18
N GLU A 351 13.65 11.32 -10.16
CA GLU A 351 13.16 11.27 -8.78
C GLU A 351 12.23 12.47 -8.59
N VAL A 352 10.94 12.18 -8.41
CA VAL A 352 9.95 13.21 -8.06
C VAL A 352 10.31 13.67 -6.65
N SER A 353 11.21 14.63 -6.57
CA SER A 353 11.78 15.19 -5.34
C SER A 353 11.00 16.41 -4.87
N THR A 354 10.08 16.90 -5.71
CA THR A 354 9.13 17.98 -5.40
C THR A 354 7.77 17.66 -6.01
N THR A 355 6.70 18.26 -5.47
CA THR A 355 5.35 18.18 -6.05
C THR A 355 5.25 18.86 -7.43
N ASN A 356 6.31 19.54 -7.88
CA ASN A 356 6.37 20.25 -9.16
C ASN A 356 6.72 19.32 -10.34
N ASP A 357 7.22 18.13 -10.03
CA ASP A 357 7.76 17.17 -11.00
C ASP A 357 6.82 15.98 -11.25
N MET A 358 5.57 16.07 -10.76
CA MET A 358 4.55 15.03 -10.94
C MET A 358 4.13 14.82 -12.41
N GLY A 359 4.49 15.73 -13.32
CA GLY A 359 4.19 15.57 -14.75
C GLY A 359 4.70 14.24 -15.34
N ALA A 360 5.80 13.69 -14.80
CA ALA A 360 6.29 12.36 -15.19
C ALA A 360 5.25 11.25 -14.93
N LEU A 361 4.52 11.34 -13.80
CA LEU A 361 3.45 10.41 -13.41
C LEU A 361 2.23 10.61 -14.29
N CYS A 362 1.78 11.86 -14.40
CA CYS A 362 0.55 12.16 -15.11
C CYS A 362 0.65 11.73 -16.58
N GLN A 363 1.81 11.91 -17.23
CA GLN A 363 2.06 11.47 -18.61
C GLN A 363 1.93 9.97 -18.85
N ARG A 364 1.94 9.14 -17.80
CA ARG A 364 1.74 7.69 -17.96
C ARG A 364 0.31 7.38 -18.41
N CYS A 365 -0.66 8.20 -18.01
CA CYS A 365 -2.08 7.99 -18.32
C CYS A 365 -2.74 9.16 -19.05
N HIS A 366 -2.22 10.38 -18.94
CA HIS A 366 -2.72 11.57 -19.61
C HIS A 366 -1.85 11.95 -20.80
N LYS A 367 -2.45 12.61 -21.81
CA LYS A 367 -1.69 13.19 -22.92
C LYS A 367 -1.15 14.55 -22.49
N ASP A 368 0.18 14.71 -22.55
CA ASP A 368 0.79 16.02 -22.51
C ASP A 368 0.73 16.71 -23.89
N ASP A 369 1.31 17.90 -23.99
CA ASP A 369 1.26 18.69 -25.23
C ASP A 369 1.92 17.97 -26.43
N ALA A 370 2.96 17.17 -26.20
CA ALA A 370 3.58 16.38 -27.26
C ALA A 370 2.67 15.25 -27.72
N ALA A 371 2.08 14.50 -26.78
CA ALA A 371 1.12 13.45 -27.09
C ALA A 371 -0.18 14.00 -27.73
N ALA A 372 -0.54 15.25 -27.45
CA ALA A 372 -1.64 15.97 -28.09
C ALA A 372 -1.27 16.61 -29.45
N GLY A 373 0.00 16.59 -29.86
CA GLY A 373 0.46 17.19 -31.13
C GLY A 373 0.49 18.72 -31.13
N TYR A 374 0.55 19.36 -29.96
CA TYR A 374 0.50 20.81 -29.79
C TYR A 374 1.87 21.43 -29.45
N GLY A 375 2.66 20.77 -28.59
CA GLY A 375 3.88 21.32 -28.00
C GLY A 375 4.92 20.28 -27.64
N SER A 376 5.80 20.58 -26.69
CA SER A 376 6.82 19.65 -26.19
C SER A 376 6.30 18.82 -25.03
N ALA A 377 6.99 17.71 -24.73
CA ALA A 377 6.62 16.87 -23.60
C ALA A 377 6.66 17.66 -22.28
N ASP A 378 5.77 17.33 -21.35
CA ASP A 378 5.72 17.88 -19.99
C ASP A 378 5.43 19.41 -19.89
N GLN A 379 4.80 20.00 -20.91
CA GLN A 379 4.42 21.43 -20.93
C GLN A 379 2.98 21.69 -20.45
N TRP A 380 2.06 20.75 -20.71
CA TRP A 380 0.66 20.77 -20.25
C TRP A 380 -0.15 22.02 -20.63
N ARG A 381 0.30 22.85 -21.57
CA ARG A 381 -0.46 24.02 -22.03
C ARG A 381 -1.74 23.61 -22.74
N TYR A 382 -1.68 22.56 -23.57
CA TYR A 382 -2.81 22.15 -24.38
C TYR A 382 -4.02 21.86 -23.50
N ILE A 383 -3.87 20.98 -22.51
CA ILE A 383 -4.98 20.59 -21.61
C ILE A 383 -5.47 21.73 -20.71
N HIS A 384 -4.63 22.73 -20.39
CA HIS A 384 -5.00 23.82 -19.48
C HIS A 384 -5.60 25.04 -20.19
N HIS A 385 -5.32 25.23 -21.49
CA HIS A 385 -5.71 26.44 -22.23
C HIS A 385 -6.38 26.22 -23.57
N GLU A 386 -6.14 25.08 -24.23
CA GLU A 386 -6.42 24.90 -25.66
C GLU A 386 -7.36 23.73 -25.94
N SER A 387 -7.44 22.75 -25.04
CA SER A 387 -8.43 21.68 -25.12
C SER A 387 -9.84 22.25 -24.99
N SER A 388 -10.83 21.53 -25.53
CA SER A 388 -12.23 21.98 -25.52
C SER A 388 -12.79 22.17 -24.10
N ASP A 389 -12.20 21.50 -23.11
CA ASP A 389 -12.57 21.51 -21.71
C ASP A 389 -11.61 22.29 -20.81
N ALA A 390 -10.61 22.94 -21.41
CA ALA A 390 -9.55 23.67 -20.72
C ALA A 390 -10.13 24.50 -19.56
N PRO A 391 -9.62 24.35 -18.33
CA PRO A 391 -10.10 25.11 -17.19
C PRO A 391 -9.84 26.61 -17.33
N TYR A 392 -8.84 27.01 -18.11
CA TYR A 392 -8.46 28.40 -18.33
C TYR A 392 -8.46 28.77 -19.83
N PRO A 393 -9.64 28.75 -20.50
CA PRO A 393 -9.74 28.99 -21.93
C PRO A 393 -9.74 30.52 -22.18
N GLY A 394 -8.61 31.07 -22.63
CA GLY A 394 -8.54 32.51 -22.87
C GLY A 394 -7.25 32.98 -23.53
N PRO A 395 -7.28 34.11 -24.26
CA PRO A 395 -6.08 34.64 -24.88
C PRO A 395 -5.04 35.04 -23.81
N PRO A 396 -3.74 34.86 -24.09
CA PRO A 396 -2.60 34.89 -23.14
C PRO A 396 -2.24 36.28 -22.60
N ASN A 397 -3.22 37.17 -22.45
CA ASN A 397 -2.96 38.56 -22.07
C ASN A 397 -2.43 38.70 -20.64
N PHE A 398 -2.53 37.64 -19.82
CA PHE A 398 -2.17 37.67 -18.40
C PHE A 398 -1.38 36.45 -17.91
N CYS A 399 -0.60 35.80 -18.78
CA CYS A 399 0.24 34.65 -18.41
C CYS A 399 1.14 34.92 -17.19
N LYS A 400 1.58 36.17 -17.01
CA LYS A 400 2.46 36.55 -15.89
C LYS A 400 1.85 36.35 -14.50
N GLY A 401 0.52 36.28 -14.36
CA GLY A 401 -0.13 36.02 -13.07
C GLY A 401 0.17 34.61 -12.58
N CYS A 402 -0.18 33.62 -13.41
CA CYS A 402 -0.06 32.20 -13.06
C CYS A 402 1.36 31.65 -13.31
N HIS A 403 2.04 32.11 -14.35
CA HIS A 403 3.37 31.62 -14.75
C HIS A 403 4.52 32.45 -14.16
N ASN A 404 4.33 33.00 -12.96
CA ASN A 404 5.32 33.85 -12.30
C ASN A 404 6.42 33.02 -11.62
N THR A 405 7.61 33.00 -12.19
CA THR A 405 8.78 32.33 -11.59
C THR A 405 9.32 33.05 -10.35
N THR A 406 9.12 34.36 -10.24
CA THR A 406 9.57 35.15 -9.07
C THR A 406 8.75 34.83 -7.83
N ALA A 407 7.48 34.46 -8.00
CA ALA A 407 6.61 34.05 -6.90
C ALA A 407 6.76 32.57 -6.51
N GLY A 408 7.60 31.81 -7.24
CA GLY A 408 7.90 30.41 -6.93
C GLY A 408 6.81 29.41 -7.34
N TYR A 409 5.79 29.83 -8.09
CA TYR A 409 4.68 28.95 -8.53
C TYR A 409 4.97 28.23 -9.84
N ALA A 410 6.03 28.63 -10.55
CA ALA A 410 6.35 28.09 -11.86
C ALA A 410 7.86 27.95 -12.08
N THR A 411 8.24 26.96 -12.89
CA THR A 411 9.62 26.68 -13.30
C THR A 411 9.81 26.94 -14.79
N PRO A 412 10.91 27.59 -15.21
CA PRO A 412 11.23 27.70 -16.64
C PRO A 412 11.39 26.31 -17.27
N VAL A 413 10.77 26.08 -18.42
CA VAL A 413 10.89 24.83 -19.19
C VAL A 413 11.52 25.14 -20.55
N ALA A 414 12.55 24.38 -20.93
CA ALA A 414 13.20 24.56 -22.22
C ALA A 414 12.21 24.36 -23.37
N GLY A 415 12.17 25.33 -24.30
CA GLY A 415 11.24 25.30 -25.43
C GLY A 415 9.79 25.66 -25.09
N ALA A 416 9.48 26.07 -23.86
CA ALA A 416 8.16 26.59 -23.51
C ALA A 416 8.11 28.11 -23.65
N SER A 417 7.00 28.64 -24.18
CA SER A 417 6.78 30.10 -24.25
C SER A 417 6.51 30.72 -22.88
N GLN A 418 6.15 29.92 -21.87
CA GLN A 418 5.91 30.34 -20.49
C GLN A 418 6.47 29.28 -19.52
N PRO A 419 6.87 29.69 -18.30
CA PRO A 419 7.20 28.77 -17.21
C PRO A 419 6.05 27.80 -16.90
N ARG A 420 6.34 26.56 -16.52
CA ARG A 420 5.33 25.56 -16.15
C ARG A 420 4.89 25.77 -14.70
N ILE A 421 3.58 25.83 -14.46
CA ILE A 421 3.03 25.86 -13.10
C ILE A 421 3.31 24.53 -12.41
N HIS A 422 3.70 24.60 -11.16
CA HIS A 422 3.95 23.42 -10.33
C HIS A 422 2.67 22.59 -10.16
N CYS A 423 2.72 21.30 -10.53
CA CYS A 423 1.54 20.42 -10.49
C CYS A 423 0.90 20.40 -9.09
N GLY A 424 1.72 20.34 -8.04
CA GLY A 424 1.26 20.36 -6.65
C GLY A 424 0.58 21.64 -6.16
N GLN A 425 0.42 22.68 -7.00
CA GLN A 425 -0.44 23.82 -6.67
C GLN A 425 -1.93 23.45 -6.81
N CYS A 426 -2.25 22.47 -7.67
CA CYS A 426 -3.62 22.04 -7.95
C CYS A 426 -3.81 20.54 -7.81
N HIS A 427 -2.85 19.69 -8.16
CA HIS A 427 -3.07 18.25 -8.27
C HIS A 427 -2.57 17.50 -7.02
N PHE A 428 -3.44 17.36 -6.02
CA PHE A 428 -3.22 16.59 -4.79
C PHE A 428 -4.57 16.20 -4.18
N HIS A 429 -4.66 15.16 -3.34
CA HIS A 429 -5.94 14.76 -2.74
C HIS A 429 -6.70 15.91 -2.05
N ASN A 430 -8.02 15.95 -2.24
CA ASN A 430 -8.96 16.92 -1.72
C ASN A 430 -8.61 18.37 -2.13
N SER A 431 -8.30 18.57 -3.41
CA SER A 431 -7.89 19.86 -3.95
C SER A 431 -8.82 20.41 -5.01
N ASP A 432 -8.78 21.73 -5.13
CA ASP A 432 -9.26 22.49 -6.26
C ASP A 432 -8.18 23.51 -6.69
N ASP A 433 -8.54 24.42 -7.58
CA ASP A 433 -7.71 25.53 -7.99
C ASP A 433 -7.75 26.75 -7.03
N SER A 434 -8.14 26.59 -5.76
CA SER A 434 -8.30 27.70 -4.81
C SER A 434 -7.01 28.49 -4.52
N TRP A 435 -5.84 27.94 -4.81
CA TRP A 435 -4.59 28.72 -4.79
C TRP A 435 -4.68 29.96 -5.70
N MET A 436 -5.50 29.90 -6.76
CA MET A 436 -5.81 31.02 -7.65
C MET A 436 -6.49 32.18 -6.93
N LEU A 437 -7.21 31.97 -5.83
CA LEU A 437 -7.79 33.07 -5.05
C LEU A 437 -6.72 34.04 -4.51
N GLY A 438 -5.52 33.54 -4.24
CA GLY A 438 -4.38 34.35 -3.79
C GLY A 438 -3.58 35.01 -4.93
N VAL A 439 -3.82 34.60 -6.17
CA VAL A 439 -3.07 35.05 -7.36
C VAL A 439 -3.95 35.88 -8.28
N ARG A 440 -5.10 35.33 -8.67
CA ARG A 440 -6.16 35.91 -9.51
C ARG A 440 -7.52 35.29 -9.19
N SER A 441 -8.25 35.90 -8.26
CA SER A 441 -9.56 35.40 -7.83
C SER A 441 -10.59 35.30 -8.96
N GLU A 442 -10.44 36.10 -10.02
CA GLU A 442 -11.32 36.09 -11.19
C GLU A 442 -11.13 34.86 -12.10
N GLU A 443 -10.00 34.16 -11.97
CA GLU A 443 -9.69 32.94 -12.73
C GLU A 443 -9.96 31.66 -11.90
N TYR A 444 -10.34 31.79 -10.63
CA TYR A 444 -10.71 30.64 -9.79
C TYR A 444 -11.97 29.98 -10.35
N THR A 445 -11.86 28.71 -10.70
CA THR A 445 -12.97 27.95 -11.28
C THR A 445 -13.73 27.15 -10.23
N GLY A 446 -13.12 26.85 -9.08
CA GLY A 446 -13.67 25.97 -8.06
C GLY A 446 -13.80 24.52 -8.53
N ARG A 447 -13.09 24.16 -9.60
CA ARG A 447 -13.08 22.78 -10.12
C ARG A 447 -12.19 21.94 -9.22
N THR A 448 -12.70 20.80 -8.79
CA THR A 448 -11.87 19.75 -8.17
C THR A 448 -10.83 19.28 -9.18
N THR A 449 -9.56 19.40 -8.83
CA THR A 449 -8.43 19.21 -9.75
C THR A 449 -7.70 17.89 -9.58
N PHE A 450 -8.00 17.15 -8.52
CA PHE A 450 -7.47 15.82 -8.30
C PHE A 450 -8.53 14.90 -7.73
#